data_AF-A0A1G7P289-F1
#
_entry.id   AF-A0A1G7P289-F1
#
_cell.length_a   1.000
_cell.length_b   1.000
_cell.length_c   1.000
_cell.angle_alpha   90.00
_cell.angle_beta   90.00
_cell.angle_gamma   90.00
#
_symmetry.space_group_name_H-M   'P 1'
#
loop_
_entity.id
_entity.type
_entity.pdbx_description
1 polymer ?
#
loop_
_entity_poly.entity_id
_entity_poly.type
_entity_poly.pdbx_seq_one_letter_code
_entity_poly.pdbx_strand_id
1 'polypeptide(L)'
;MNIREIKEIELSNGEIVPVKTKVSLGMVKKYQEDEIIPKDFINKMLTNNVAAQNLKIEDLLGVAFMSYKNAGGKMSFKEFEDECPLDMDVLAMIFVNMIMGGKAGQKSQFKDAITKATKK
;
A
#
# COMPACT_ATOMS: atom_id res chain seq x y z
N MET A 1 11.92 -0.45 14.74
CA MET A 1 11.11 0.66 14.19
C MET A 1 9.70 0.55 14.73
N ASN A 2 9.22 1.56 15.46
CA ASN A 2 7.79 1.68 15.78
C ASN A 2 7.07 2.11 14.51
N ILE A 3 6.43 1.17 13.82
CA ILE A 3 5.62 1.49 12.66
C ILE A 3 4.41 2.30 13.20
N ARG A 4 4.19 3.52 12.71
CA ARG A 4 3.01 4.35 12.96
C ARG A 4 2.08 4.25 11.76
N GLU A 5 0.77 4.27 12.01
CA GLU A 5 -0.21 4.33 10.93
C GLU A 5 -0.13 5.70 10.25
N ILE A 6 0.16 5.70 8.93
CA ILE A 6 0.10 6.93 8.12
C ILE A 6 -1.36 7.16 7.75
N LYS A 7 -1.86 8.36 8.09
CA LYS A 7 -3.23 8.80 7.81
C LYS A 7 -3.29 9.94 6.81
N GLU A 8 -2.16 10.58 6.53
CA GLU A 8 -2.07 11.78 5.70
C GLU A 8 -0.72 11.78 4.96
N ILE A 9 -0.68 12.37 3.77
CA ILE A 9 0.53 12.67 3.00
C ILE A 9 0.54 14.17 2.74
N GLU A 10 1.69 14.82 2.92
CA GLU A 10 1.92 16.19 2.48
C GLU A 10 2.42 16.16 1.02
N LEU A 11 1.66 16.76 0.11
CA LEU A 11 1.99 16.86 -1.31
C LEU A 11 3.08 17.91 -1.55
N SER A 12 3.70 17.86 -2.73
CA SER A 12 4.74 18.80 -3.16
C SER A 12 4.26 20.25 -3.24
N ASN A 13 2.96 20.46 -3.48
CA ASN A 13 2.28 21.75 -3.43
C ASN A 13 1.93 22.24 -2.00
N GLY A 14 2.26 21.47 -0.96
CA GLY A 14 1.95 21.75 0.44
C GLY A 14 0.53 21.37 0.89
N GLU A 15 -0.28 20.75 0.02
CA GLU A 15 -1.59 20.22 0.37
C GLU A 15 -1.46 18.93 1.19
N ILE A 16 -2.22 18.81 2.28
CA ILE A 16 -2.26 17.60 3.09
C ILE A 16 -3.46 16.76 2.66
N VAL A 17 -3.19 15.57 2.12
CA VAL A 17 -4.23 14.66 1.64
C VAL A 17 -4.40 13.45 2.56
N PRO A 18 -5.66 13.00 2.79
CA PRO A 18 -5.91 11.87 3.66
C PRO A 18 -5.60 10.55 2.97
N VAL A 19 -5.21 9.55 3.76
CA VAL A 19 -4.83 8.21 3.34
C VAL A 19 -5.53 7.17 4.20
N LYS A 20 -6.14 6.18 3.54
CA LYS A 20 -6.81 5.06 4.19
C LYS A 20 -6.29 3.74 3.64
N THR A 21 -5.41 3.11 4.40
CA THR A 21 -4.71 1.86 4.03
C THR A 21 -5.59 0.61 4.10
N LYS A 22 -6.75 0.68 4.78
CA LYS A 22 -7.77 -0.38 4.81
C LYS A 22 -8.61 -0.36 3.54
N VAL A 23 -8.08 -0.95 2.47
CA VAL A 23 -8.75 -1.06 1.16
C VAL A 23 -9.54 -2.38 1.05
N SER A 24 -10.59 -2.39 0.21
CA SER A 24 -11.35 -3.60 -0.07
C SER A 24 -10.72 -4.41 -1.20
N LEU A 25 -10.94 -5.72 -1.24
CA LEU A 25 -10.47 -6.57 -2.35
C LEU A 25 -11.05 -6.13 -3.71
N GLY A 26 -12.30 -5.65 -3.72
CA GLY A 26 -12.92 -5.13 -4.95
C GLY A 26 -12.21 -3.87 -5.46
N MET A 27 -11.74 -3.02 -4.55
CA MET A 27 -10.95 -1.85 -4.92
C MET A 27 -9.63 -2.26 -5.55
N VAL A 28 -8.88 -3.19 -4.93
CA VAL A 28 -7.61 -3.66 -5.50
C VAL A 28 -7.81 -4.24 -6.89
N LYS A 29 -8.83 -5.10 -7.10
CA LYS A 29 -9.14 -5.67 -8.41
C LYS A 29 -9.44 -4.60 -9.46
N LYS A 30 -10.22 -3.58 -9.11
CA LYS A 30 -10.49 -2.46 -10.00
C LYS A 30 -9.20 -1.74 -10.42
N TYR A 31 -8.33 -1.44 -9.46
CA TYR A 31 -7.03 -0.80 -9.77
C TYR A 31 -6.06 -1.73 -10.51
N GLN A 32 -6.26 -3.05 -10.47
CA GLN A 32 -5.54 -4.00 -11.32
C GLN A 32 -6.06 -4.03 -12.76
N GLU A 33 -7.36 -3.81 -12.95
CA GLU A 33 -7.97 -3.64 -14.28
C GLU A 33 -7.55 -2.32 -14.91
N ASP A 34 -7.46 -1.26 -14.12
CA ASP A 34 -7.00 0.08 -14.54
C ASP A 34 -5.45 0.17 -14.71
N GLU A 35 -4.73 -0.95 -14.59
CA GLU A 35 -3.25 -1.06 -14.69
C GLU A 35 -2.44 -0.18 -13.73
N ILE A 36 -3.10 0.43 -12.73
CA ILE A 36 -2.47 1.23 -11.66
C ILE A 36 -1.74 0.34 -10.65
N ILE A 37 -2.27 -0.86 -10.41
CA ILE A 37 -1.67 -1.89 -9.56
C ILE A 37 -1.35 -3.12 -10.42
N PRO A 38 -0.16 -3.72 -10.29
CA PRO A 38 0.14 -4.94 -11.03
C PRO A 38 -0.84 -6.09 -10.73
N LYS A 39 -1.17 -6.90 -11.74
CA LYS A 39 -2.05 -8.07 -11.57
C LYS A 39 -1.48 -9.10 -10.58
N ASP A 40 -0.16 -9.16 -10.46
CA ASP A 40 0.55 -10.03 -9.53
C ASP A 40 0.75 -9.40 -8.13
N PHE A 41 0.29 -8.17 -7.90
CA PHE A 41 0.43 -7.46 -6.61
C PHE A 41 -0.11 -8.25 -5.42
N ILE A 42 -1.33 -8.77 -5.52
CA ILE A 42 -1.93 -9.62 -4.47
C ILE A 42 -1.12 -10.90 -4.27
N ASN A 43 -0.63 -11.52 -5.34
CA ASN A 43 0.18 -12.73 -5.25
C ASN A 43 1.54 -12.45 -4.59
N LYS A 44 2.18 -11.33 -4.92
CA LYS A 44 3.41 -10.84 -4.27
C LYS A 44 3.20 -10.59 -2.79
N MET A 45 2.08 -9.96 -2.43
CA MET A 45 1.68 -9.69 -1.05
C MET A 45 1.46 -10.99 -0.25
N LEU A 46 0.78 -11.98 -0.83
CA LEU A 46 0.47 -13.25 -0.15
C LEU A 46 1.69 -14.16 0.04
N THR A 47 2.62 -14.14 -0.91
CA THR A 47 3.77 -15.06 -0.92
C THR A 47 4.93 -14.60 -0.04
N ASN A 48 4.83 -13.45 0.66
CA ASN A 48 5.94 -12.80 1.37
C ASN A 48 7.19 -12.59 0.49
N ASN A 49 7.06 -12.70 -0.84
CA ASN A 49 8.17 -12.53 -1.77
C ASN A 49 8.38 -11.05 -2.13
N VAL A 50 7.76 -10.16 -1.36
CA VAL A 50 8.10 -8.75 -1.30
C VAL A 50 9.40 -8.60 -0.51
N ALA A 51 10.48 -9.18 -1.03
CA ALA A 51 11.80 -8.65 -0.70
C ALA A 51 11.76 -7.18 -1.11
N ALA A 52 12.15 -6.27 -0.22
CA ALA A 52 12.14 -4.82 -0.48
C ALA A 52 12.89 -4.43 -1.78
N GLN A 53 13.72 -5.33 -2.30
CA GLN A 53 14.48 -5.22 -3.55
C GLN A 53 13.64 -5.40 -4.83
N ASN A 54 12.43 -5.95 -4.74
CA ASN A 54 11.55 -6.21 -5.89
C ASN A 54 10.35 -5.24 -5.98
N LEU A 55 10.26 -4.28 -5.05
CA LEU A 55 9.23 -3.24 -5.11
C LEU A 55 9.68 -2.14 -6.05
N LYS A 56 8.88 -1.87 -7.08
CA LYS A 56 9.11 -0.74 -7.95
C LYS A 56 8.47 0.52 -7.37
N ILE A 57 8.96 1.68 -7.79
CA ILE A 57 8.40 2.98 -7.35
C ILE A 57 6.93 3.08 -7.78
N GLU A 58 6.60 2.56 -8.95
CA GLU A 58 5.25 2.51 -9.49
C GLU A 58 4.30 1.67 -8.62
N ASP A 59 4.81 0.59 -8.02
CA ASP A 59 4.02 -0.24 -7.09
C ASP A 59 3.67 0.55 -5.82
N LEU A 60 4.64 1.32 -5.31
CA LEU A 60 4.47 2.17 -4.14
C LEU A 60 3.53 3.34 -4.41
N LEU A 61 3.69 3.98 -5.57
CA LEU A 61 2.84 5.08 -6.03
C LEU A 61 1.38 4.62 -6.20
N GLY A 62 1.16 3.48 -6.88
CA GLY A 62 -0.18 2.92 -7.06
C GLY A 62 -0.86 2.61 -5.72
N VAL A 63 -0.10 2.10 -4.75
CA VAL A 63 -0.59 1.81 -3.40
C VAL A 63 -0.93 3.08 -2.61
N ALA A 64 -0.09 4.11 -2.72
CA ALA A 64 -0.35 5.42 -2.14
C ALA A 64 -1.62 6.04 -2.75
N PHE A 65 -1.72 6.06 -4.08
CA PHE A 65 -2.89 6.57 -4.79
C PHE A 65 -4.17 5.83 -4.41
N MET A 66 -4.16 4.49 -4.40
CA MET A 66 -5.31 3.69 -4.01
C MET A 66 -5.74 4.01 -2.57
N SER A 67 -4.78 4.18 -1.66
CA SER A 67 -5.06 4.55 -0.27
C SER A 67 -5.63 5.96 -0.14
N TYR A 68 -5.16 6.91 -0.96
CA TYR A 68 -5.72 8.26 -1.08
C TYR A 68 -7.17 8.23 -1.61
N LYS A 69 -7.43 7.52 -2.72
CA LYS A 69 -8.78 7.39 -3.28
C LYS A 69 -9.74 6.72 -2.29
N ASN A 70 -9.25 5.76 -1.50
CA ASN A 70 -10.04 5.08 -0.48
C ASN A 70 -10.43 6.01 0.69
N ALA A 71 -9.66 7.08 0.91
CA ALA A 71 -9.96 8.12 1.88
C ALA A 71 -10.93 9.19 1.34
N GLY A 72 -11.41 9.07 0.09
CA GLY A 72 -12.26 10.07 -0.56
C GLY A 72 -11.51 11.03 -1.48
N GLY A 73 -10.26 10.71 -1.82
CA GLY A 73 -9.44 11.48 -2.75
C GLY A 73 -10.11 11.70 -4.11
N LYS A 74 -10.04 12.94 -4.62
CA LYS A 74 -10.71 13.36 -5.86
C LYS A 74 -9.79 13.43 -7.05
N MET A 75 -8.49 13.66 -6.84
CA MET A 75 -7.51 13.75 -7.92
C MET A 75 -7.48 12.48 -8.77
N SER A 76 -7.13 12.67 -10.04
CA SER A 76 -6.75 11.61 -10.96
C SER A 76 -5.40 11.02 -10.59
N PHE A 77 -5.05 9.87 -11.19
CA PHE A 77 -3.75 9.24 -10.97
C PHE A 77 -2.60 10.16 -11.37
N LYS A 78 -2.72 10.83 -12.52
CA LYS A 78 -1.70 11.75 -13.03
C LYS A 78 -1.51 12.97 -12.14
N GLU A 79 -2.59 13.62 -11.71
CA GLU A 79 -2.51 14.75 -10.78
C GLU A 79 -1.88 14.33 -9.44
N PHE A 80 -2.17 13.12 -8.97
CA PHE A 80 -1.54 12.59 -7.78
C PHE A 80 -0.06 12.27 -8.01
N GLU A 81 0.32 11.68 -9.14
CA GLU A 81 1.71 11.37 -9.49
C GLU A 81 2.58 12.64 -9.57
N ASP A 82 2.06 13.70 -10.19
CA ASP A 82 2.77 14.98 -10.35
C ASP A 82 3.05 15.66 -9.00
N GLU A 83 2.18 15.46 -8.01
CA GLU A 83 2.24 16.14 -6.70
C GLU A 83 2.72 15.23 -5.56
N CYS A 84 2.66 13.91 -5.71
CA CYS A 84 3.04 12.96 -4.68
C CYS A 84 4.54 13.09 -4.39
N PRO A 85 4.92 13.35 -3.13
CA PRO A 85 6.33 13.49 -2.79
C PRO A 85 7.04 12.16 -3.02
N LEU A 86 8.27 12.22 -3.54
CA LEU A 86 9.15 11.06 -3.59
C LEU A 86 9.78 10.82 -2.20
N ASP A 87 8.93 10.57 -1.20
CA ASP A 87 9.32 10.15 0.14
C ASP A 87 9.17 8.64 0.26
N MET A 88 10.28 7.93 0.05
CA MET A 88 10.31 6.47 0.05
C MET A 88 9.93 5.87 1.41
N ASP A 89 10.17 6.58 2.52
CA ASP A 89 9.82 6.10 3.85
C ASP A 89 8.29 6.16 4.03
N VAL A 90 7.65 7.27 3.65
CA VAL A 90 6.19 7.43 3.68
C VAL A 90 5.52 6.42 2.77
N LEU A 91 5.97 6.29 1.53
CA LEU A 91 5.41 5.39 0.54
C LEU A 91 5.55 3.91 0.97
N ALA A 92 6.74 3.52 1.44
CA ALA A 92 6.96 2.16 1.98
C ALA A 92 6.10 1.90 3.22
N MET A 93 5.89 2.90 4.07
CA MET A 93 5.09 2.76 5.28
C MET A 93 3.59 2.63 4.97
N ILE A 94 3.07 3.34 3.97
CA ILE A 94 1.71 3.16 3.45
C ILE A 94 1.53 1.73 2.93
N PHE A 95 2.49 1.26 2.14
CA PHE A 95 2.51 -0.10 1.62
C PHE A 95 2.50 -1.13 2.75
N VAL A 96 3.39 -1.02 3.74
CA VAL A 96 3.44 -1.90 4.90
C VAL A 96 2.14 -1.85 5.70
N ASN A 97 1.58 -0.66 5.93
CA ASN A 97 0.32 -0.49 6.64
C ASN A 97 -0.85 -1.17 5.91
N MET A 98 -0.88 -1.13 4.57
CA MET A 98 -1.86 -1.86 3.77
C MET A 98 -1.70 -3.37 3.94
N ILE A 99 -0.47 -3.89 3.90
CA ILE A 99 -0.20 -5.32 4.07
C ILE A 99 -0.57 -5.81 5.47
N MET A 100 -0.21 -5.05 6.49
CA MET A 100 -0.43 -5.43 7.89
C MET A 100 -1.84 -5.06 8.40
N GLY A 101 -2.72 -4.55 7.54
CA GLY A 101 -4.09 -4.16 7.89
C GLY A 101 -4.17 -3.01 8.92
N GLY A 102 -3.19 -2.11 8.89
CA GLY A 102 -3.04 -1.01 9.84
C GLY A 102 -2.54 -1.44 11.23
N LYS A 103 -2.22 -2.73 11.43
CA LYS A 103 -1.64 -3.23 12.68
C LYS A 103 -0.12 -3.22 12.59
N ALA A 104 0.42 -2.02 12.64
CA ALA A 104 1.82 -1.81 12.93
C ALA A 104 2.23 -2.53 14.23
N GLY A 105 3.02 -3.59 14.12
CA GLY A 105 3.62 -4.29 15.27
C GLY A 105 3.08 -5.68 15.61
N GLN A 106 2.00 -6.17 14.98
CA GLN A 106 1.66 -7.60 15.09
C GLN A 106 2.38 -8.38 13.98
N LYS A 107 3.26 -9.32 14.37
CA LYS A 107 3.64 -10.42 13.47
C LYS A 107 2.35 -10.96 12.85
N SER A 108 2.27 -10.97 11.53
CA SER A 108 1.08 -11.39 10.80
C SER A 108 0.63 -12.76 11.32
N GLN A 109 -0.49 -12.81 12.05
CA GLN A 109 -1.05 -14.08 12.59
C GLN A 109 -1.36 -15.07 11.47
N PHE A 110 -1.57 -14.56 10.26
CA PHE A 110 -1.70 -15.33 9.03
C PHE A 110 -0.41 -16.08 8.66
N LYS A 111 0.76 -15.47 8.88
CA LYS A 111 2.08 -16.10 8.69
C LYS A 111 2.27 -17.28 9.65
N ASP A 112 1.91 -17.12 10.91
CA ASP A 112 1.98 -18.19 11.89
C ASP A 112 0.97 -19.31 11.58
N ALA A 113 -0.24 -18.97 11.12
CA ALA A 113 -1.25 -19.93 10.72
C ALA A 113 -0.84 -20.75 9.47
N ILE A 114 -0.30 -20.12 8.43
CA ILE A 114 0.17 -20.82 7.22
C ILE A 114 1.40 -21.67 7.53
N THR A 115 2.42 -21.12 8.21
CA THR A 115 3.64 -21.87 8.55
C THR A 115 3.34 -23.10 9.43
N LYS A 116 2.33 -23.00 10.29
CA LYS A 116 1.87 -24.11 11.13
C LYS A 116 1.06 -25.15 10.34
N ALA A 117 0.37 -24.74 9.27
CA ALA A 117 -0.40 -25.63 8.40
C ALA A 117 0.47 -26.38 7.38
N THR A 118 1.56 -25.78 6.87
CA THR A 118 2.48 -26.39 5.90
C THR A 118 3.63 -27.19 6.52
N LYS A 119 3.77 -27.23 7.85
CA LYS A 119 4.72 -28.10 8.58
C LYS A 119 4.14 -29.50 8.89
N LYS A 120 3.27 -30.03 8.03
CA LYS A 120 2.69 -31.37 8.19
C LYS A 120 3.05 -32.27 7.03
#